data_AF-A0A0N8KG14-F1
#
_entry.id   AF-A0A0N8KG14-F1
#
_cell.length_a   1.000
_cell.length_b   1.000
_cell.length_c   1.000
_cell.angle_alpha   90.00
_cell.angle_beta   90.00
_cell.angle_gamma   90.00
#
_symmetry.space_group_name_H-M   'P 1'
#
loop_
_entity.id
_entity.type
_entity.pdbx_description
1 polymer ?
#
loop_
_entity_poly.entity_id
_entity_poly.type
_entity_poly.pdbx_seq_one_letter_code
_entity_poly.pdbx_strand_id
1 'polypeptide(L)'
;MSELAGQVRAALAAHGSARPAGTPDRMGLFSMPFRPDDGPLAGHVLKPYRSGRDLEVLEPLSRRHVTYLECLRRAGLVVPDTVLVLLDEHGVLRPIVVQKAVPQADLLSSKVVASETASALRALEQVAAGICGFWSGVAQRPERIGLHASIHNFALDGAGRVVFLDTFPPLIGYSREEMGRLLLRFSESGLMRGIGALLPGRVREIQDPWYSLAGNLGLVIEGVMGHRPQDRAAILGWAETFATESLSPPDQAALLDGLARPRPRIAADHGVRRFGAGLRPNA
;
A
#
# COMPACT_ATOMS: atom_id res chain seq x y z
N MET A 1 -15.74 25.30 5.68
CA MET A 1 -14.57 24.43 5.37
C MET A 1 -14.14 23.79 6.67
N SER A 2 -13.93 22.47 6.71
CA SER A 2 -13.53 21.79 7.96
C SER A 2 -12.16 22.28 8.42
N GLU A 3 -11.93 22.29 9.74
CA GLU A 3 -10.64 22.65 10.36
C GLU A 3 -9.49 21.86 9.75
N LEU A 4 -9.68 20.54 9.57
CA LEU A 4 -8.70 19.65 8.95
C LEU A 4 -8.35 20.06 7.51
N ALA A 5 -9.31 20.49 6.69
CA ALA A 5 -9.01 20.95 5.33
C ALA A 5 -8.12 22.21 5.35
N GLY A 6 -8.32 23.10 6.33
CA GLY A 6 -7.44 24.25 6.56
C GLY A 6 -6.01 23.83 6.93
N GLN A 7 -5.88 22.88 7.84
CA GLN A 7 -4.58 22.33 8.27
C GLN A 7 -3.84 21.64 7.10
N VAL A 8 -4.56 20.88 6.27
CA VAL A 8 -4.00 20.23 5.07
C VAL A 8 -3.49 21.25 4.05
N ARG A 9 -4.22 22.35 3.81
CA ARG A 9 -3.73 23.43 2.93
C ARG A 9 -2.45 24.05 3.45
N ALA A 10 -2.40 24.35 4.75
CA ALA A 10 -1.21 24.94 5.36
C ALA A 10 0.01 24.02 5.21
N ALA A 11 -0.16 22.73 5.49
CA ALA A 11 0.90 21.72 5.34
C ALA A 11 1.39 21.60 3.88
N LEU A 12 0.46 21.59 2.91
CA LEU A 12 0.82 21.56 1.48
C LEU A 12 1.58 22.81 1.04
N ALA A 13 1.16 23.99 1.49
CA ALA A 13 1.81 25.26 1.17
C ALA A 13 3.23 25.33 1.75
N ALA A 14 3.41 24.91 3.00
CA ALA A 14 4.72 24.81 3.65
C ALA A 14 5.65 23.85 2.89
N HIS A 15 5.14 22.65 2.54
CA HIS A 15 5.92 21.66 1.78
C HIS A 15 6.29 22.16 0.37
N GLY A 16 5.37 22.82 -0.33
CA GLY A 16 5.62 23.40 -1.65
C GLY A 16 6.64 24.55 -1.64
N SER A 17 6.73 25.29 -0.52
CA SER A 17 7.66 26.40 -0.33
C SER A 17 9.09 25.95 0.03
N ALA A 18 9.26 24.68 0.43
CA ALA A 18 10.51 24.15 0.98
C ALA A 18 11.38 23.35 -0.02
N ARG A 19 11.13 23.38 -1.33
CA ARG A 19 11.79 22.47 -2.29
C ARG A 19 13.06 23.06 -2.95
N PRO A 20 14.28 22.51 -2.73
CA PRO A 20 15.39 22.67 -3.66
C PRO A 20 15.23 21.74 -4.87
N ALA A 21 15.86 22.09 -5.99
CA ALA A 21 15.92 21.26 -7.19
C ALA A 21 16.63 19.92 -6.90
N GLY A 22 15.85 18.84 -6.83
CA GLY A 22 16.37 17.48 -6.64
C GLY A 22 15.22 16.47 -6.64
N THR A 23 15.32 15.45 -7.49
CA THR A 23 14.29 14.44 -7.72
C THR A 23 14.09 13.56 -6.48
N PRO A 24 12.93 13.57 -5.81
CA PRO A 24 12.74 12.78 -4.60
C PRO A 24 12.41 11.31 -4.90
N ASP A 25 12.70 10.47 -3.92
CA ASP A 25 12.53 9.02 -3.94
C ASP A 25 11.06 8.63 -4.18
N ARG A 26 10.81 7.85 -5.23
CA ARG A 26 9.47 7.49 -5.74
C ARG A 26 8.94 6.28 -4.99
N MET A 27 8.09 6.47 -3.98
CA MET A 27 7.31 5.38 -3.40
C MET A 27 5.89 5.36 -3.97
N GLY A 28 5.60 4.39 -4.83
CA GLY A 28 4.27 4.08 -5.33
C GLY A 28 3.95 4.68 -6.72
N LEU A 29 3.02 4.04 -7.43
CA LEU A 29 2.58 4.44 -8.77
C LEU A 29 1.71 5.71 -8.79
N PHE A 30 1.26 6.22 -7.63
CA PHE A 30 0.09 7.11 -7.52
C PHE A 30 0.29 8.43 -6.76
N SER A 31 1.29 8.56 -5.89
CA SER A 31 1.46 9.76 -5.05
C SER A 31 2.88 9.89 -4.53
N MET A 32 3.27 11.11 -4.18
CA MET A 32 4.45 11.40 -3.37
C MET A 32 4.04 11.71 -1.91
N PRO A 33 4.04 10.72 -0.99
CA PRO A 33 3.70 10.97 0.40
C PRO A 33 4.78 11.80 1.10
N PHE A 34 4.37 12.64 2.06
CA PHE A 34 5.27 13.43 2.89
C PHE A 34 4.75 13.58 4.32
N ARG A 35 5.64 14.01 5.23
CA ARG A 35 5.32 14.34 6.61
C ARG A 35 5.54 15.83 6.82
N PRO A 36 4.56 16.57 7.35
CA PRO A 36 4.80 17.94 7.80
C PRO A 36 5.82 17.92 8.95
N ASP A 37 6.74 18.88 8.96
CA ASP A 37 7.75 18.98 10.04
C ASP A 37 7.16 19.62 11.31
N ASP A 38 6.14 20.47 11.15
CA ASP A 38 5.53 21.25 12.21
C ASP A 38 4.00 21.38 12.05
N GLY A 39 3.41 22.10 13.00
CA GLY A 39 1.98 22.37 13.04
C GLY A 39 1.11 21.17 13.44
N PRO A 40 -0.22 21.30 13.31
CA PRO A 40 -1.17 20.28 13.79
C PRO A 40 -1.03 18.90 13.14
N LEU A 41 -0.35 18.82 11.99
CA LEU A 41 -0.17 17.60 11.22
C LEU A 41 1.25 17.02 11.29
N ALA A 42 2.13 17.51 12.17
CA ALA A 42 3.52 17.01 12.31
C ALA A 42 3.63 15.51 12.63
N GLY A 43 2.59 14.94 13.27
CA GLY A 43 2.47 13.51 13.55
C GLY A 43 1.76 12.69 12.46
N HIS A 44 1.62 13.22 11.24
CA HIS A 44 0.85 12.61 10.16
C HIS A 44 1.65 12.47 8.87
N VAL A 45 1.23 11.51 8.05
CA VAL A 45 1.63 11.30 6.67
C VAL A 45 0.51 11.80 5.77
N LEU A 46 0.84 12.70 4.86
CA LEU A 46 -0.07 13.18 3.83
C LEU A 46 0.28 12.50 2.52
N LYS A 47 -0.70 11.88 1.88
CA LYS A 47 -0.57 11.22 0.57
C LYS A 47 -1.46 11.98 -0.42
N PRO A 48 -0.95 13.01 -1.09
CA PRO A 48 -1.72 13.75 -2.07
C PRO A 48 -1.78 13.00 -3.40
N TYR A 49 -2.97 12.92 -3.99
CA TYR A 49 -3.22 12.28 -5.28
C TYR A 49 -3.56 13.32 -6.35
N ARG A 50 -3.60 12.86 -7.60
CA ARG A 50 -3.88 13.71 -8.77
C ARG A 50 -5.26 14.36 -8.70
N SER A 51 -5.31 15.69 -8.78
CA SER A 51 -6.55 16.47 -8.76
C SER A 51 -7.42 16.27 -10.00
N GLY A 52 -8.68 16.70 -9.94
CA GLY A 52 -9.58 16.79 -11.10
C GLY A 52 -10.92 17.45 -10.78
N ARG A 53 -11.82 17.46 -11.75
CA ARG A 53 -13.16 18.08 -11.67
C ARG A 53 -14.30 17.05 -11.69
N ASP A 54 -13.95 15.77 -11.76
CA ASP A 54 -14.79 14.60 -11.86
C ASP A 54 -15.45 14.25 -10.51
N LEU A 55 -16.42 15.06 -10.08
CA LEU A 55 -17.18 14.88 -8.83
C LEU A 55 -17.82 13.48 -8.74
N GLU A 56 -18.33 12.99 -9.86
CA GLU A 56 -18.93 11.66 -10.03
C GLU A 56 -17.94 10.52 -9.74
N VAL A 57 -16.64 10.78 -9.80
CA VAL A 57 -15.58 9.83 -9.42
C VAL A 57 -15.13 10.07 -7.97
N LEU A 58 -14.88 11.33 -7.61
CA LEU A 58 -14.24 11.71 -6.35
C LEU A 58 -15.16 11.56 -5.13
N GLU A 59 -16.46 11.85 -5.26
CA GLU A 59 -17.39 11.64 -4.15
C GLU A 59 -17.61 10.16 -3.81
N PRO A 60 -17.90 9.25 -4.78
CA PRO A 60 -17.98 7.83 -4.48
C PRO A 60 -16.66 7.26 -3.95
N LEU A 61 -15.52 7.76 -4.42
CA LEU A 61 -14.19 7.39 -3.92
C LEU A 61 -14.05 7.71 -2.43
N SER A 62 -14.46 8.91 -1.99
CA SER A 62 -14.45 9.30 -0.59
C SER A 62 -15.35 8.41 0.28
N ARG A 63 -16.57 8.09 -0.20
CA ARG A 63 -17.48 7.20 0.53
C ARG A 63 -16.92 5.77 0.64
N ARG A 64 -16.41 5.22 -0.47
CA ARG A 64 -15.79 3.89 -0.48
C ARG A 64 -14.54 3.82 0.39
N HIS A 65 -13.78 4.90 0.52
CA HIS A 65 -12.64 4.96 1.42
C HIS A 65 -13.04 4.76 2.89
N VAL A 66 -14.10 5.42 3.35
CA VAL A 66 -14.64 5.21 4.70
C VAL A 66 -15.08 3.75 4.90
N THR A 67 -15.86 3.21 3.96
CA THR A 67 -16.30 1.80 4.01
C THR A 67 -15.12 0.83 3.99
N TYR A 68 -14.06 1.14 3.24
CA TYR A 68 -12.86 0.32 3.18
C TYR A 68 -12.11 0.30 4.52
N LEU A 69 -11.94 1.46 5.17
CA LEU A 69 -11.34 1.54 6.50
C LEU A 69 -12.11 0.71 7.54
N GLU A 70 -13.44 0.78 7.51
CA GLU A 70 -14.29 -0.04 8.39
C GLU A 70 -14.12 -1.53 8.09
N CYS A 71 -14.07 -1.90 6.82
CA CYS A 71 -13.88 -3.28 6.40
C CYS A 71 -12.53 -3.83 6.87
N LEU A 72 -11.44 -3.08 6.69
CA LEU A 72 -10.10 -3.45 7.14
C LEU A 72 -10.08 -3.71 8.66
N ARG A 73 -10.67 -2.79 9.45
CA ARG A 73 -10.74 -2.93 10.91
C ARG A 73 -11.57 -4.13 11.35
N ARG A 74 -12.74 -4.36 10.73
CA ARG A 74 -13.60 -5.52 11.03
C ARG A 74 -12.92 -6.84 10.66
N ALA A 75 -12.07 -6.82 9.64
CA ALA A 75 -11.27 -7.97 9.23
C ALA A 75 -10.01 -8.19 10.09
N GLY A 76 -9.86 -7.44 11.19
CA GLY A 76 -8.81 -7.66 12.19
C GLY A 76 -7.51 -6.88 11.97
N LEU A 77 -7.42 -6.06 10.92
CA LEU A 77 -6.24 -5.22 10.69
C LEU A 77 -6.31 -3.94 11.53
N VAL A 78 -5.19 -3.54 12.13
CA VAL A 78 -5.06 -2.20 12.69
C VAL A 78 -4.81 -1.23 11.55
N VAL A 79 -5.57 -0.15 11.49
CA VAL A 79 -5.34 0.95 10.53
C VAL A 79 -5.12 2.22 11.36
N PRO A 80 -4.00 2.95 11.16
CA PRO A 80 -3.79 4.22 11.86
C PRO A 80 -4.95 5.20 11.61
N ASP A 81 -5.11 6.22 12.45
CA ASP A 81 -6.13 7.24 12.23
C ASP A 81 -5.98 7.83 10.83
N THR A 82 -6.93 7.54 9.95
CA THR A 82 -6.82 7.77 8.52
C THR A 82 -8.12 8.37 8.01
N VAL A 83 -8.01 9.41 7.21
CA VAL A 83 -9.14 10.07 6.54
C VAL A 83 -8.74 10.50 5.13
N LEU A 84 -9.66 10.38 4.18
CA LEU A 84 -9.51 10.97 2.85
C LEU A 84 -10.20 12.35 2.83
N VAL A 85 -9.42 13.38 2.59
CA VAL A 85 -9.89 14.76 2.41
C VAL A 85 -9.98 15.07 0.92
N LEU A 86 -11.12 15.57 0.46
CA LEU A 86 -11.25 16.18 -0.86
C LEU A 86 -11.05 17.69 -0.72
N LEU A 87 -9.89 18.16 -1.15
CA LEU A 87 -9.54 19.57 -1.05
C LEU A 87 -10.02 20.34 -2.28
N ASP A 88 -10.93 21.29 -2.09
CA ASP A 88 -11.35 22.20 -3.15
C ASP A 88 -10.35 23.36 -3.32
N GLU A 89 -9.82 23.45 -4.53
CA GLU A 89 -8.91 24.47 -5.05
C GLU A 89 -9.53 25.09 -6.32
N HIS A 90 -10.48 26.00 -6.15
CA HIS A 90 -11.15 26.72 -7.24
C HIS A 90 -11.93 25.82 -8.21
N GLY A 91 -12.74 24.91 -7.67
CA GLY A 91 -13.55 23.98 -8.46
C GLY A 91 -12.75 22.79 -9.01
N VAL A 92 -11.51 22.62 -8.55
CA VAL A 92 -10.71 21.42 -8.77
C VAL A 92 -10.53 20.74 -7.42
N LEU A 93 -10.93 19.48 -7.34
CA LEU A 93 -10.80 18.67 -6.14
C LEU A 93 -9.51 17.87 -6.17
N ARG A 94 -8.76 17.93 -5.07
CA ARG A 94 -7.57 17.13 -4.83
C ARG A 94 -7.82 16.12 -3.71
N PRO A 95 -7.80 14.81 -3.99
CA PRO A 95 -7.88 13.79 -2.95
C PRO A 95 -6.55 13.71 -2.18
N ILE A 96 -6.63 13.72 -0.85
CA ILE A 96 -5.47 13.63 0.04
C ILE A 96 -5.80 12.69 1.18
N VAL A 97 -5.05 11.59 1.30
CA VAL A 97 -5.11 10.76 2.52
C VAL A 97 -4.26 11.42 3.59
N VAL A 98 -4.87 11.69 4.75
CA VAL A 98 -4.19 12.11 5.97
C VAL A 98 -4.21 10.92 6.92
N GLN A 99 -3.04 10.43 7.29
CA GLN A 99 -2.88 9.22 8.09
C GLN A 99 -1.92 9.47 9.25
N LYS A 100 -2.26 9.05 10.46
CA LYS A 100 -1.34 9.10 11.60
C LYS A 100 -0.06 8.33 11.27
N ALA A 101 1.08 8.97 11.51
CA ALA A 101 2.39 8.39 11.31
C ALA A 101 2.60 7.14 12.17
N VAL A 102 3.26 6.14 11.60
CA VAL A 102 3.79 4.98 12.32
C VAL A 102 5.30 5.15 12.47
N PRO A 103 5.91 4.77 13.61
CA PRO A 103 7.35 4.87 13.78
C PRO A 103 8.12 4.07 12.72
N GLN A 104 9.24 4.60 12.24
CA GLN A 104 10.06 3.90 11.24
C GLN A 104 10.51 2.52 11.66
N ALA A 105 10.85 2.34 12.93
CA ALA A 105 11.27 1.07 13.50
C ALA A 105 10.14 0.02 13.50
N ASP A 106 8.89 0.45 13.32
CA ASP A 106 7.73 -0.44 13.29
C ASP A 106 7.36 -0.92 11.91
N LEU A 107 7.79 -0.22 10.85
CA LEU A 107 7.59 -0.69 9.47
C LEU A 107 8.18 -2.08 9.26
N LEU A 108 7.41 -2.98 8.64
CA LEU A 108 7.85 -4.36 8.36
C LEU A 108 9.17 -4.34 7.56
N SER A 109 9.25 -3.50 6.53
CA SER A 109 10.48 -3.37 5.74
C SER A 109 11.70 -2.92 6.56
N SER A 110 11.54 -2.06 7.56
CA SER A 110 12.65 -1.68 8.46
C SER A 110 13.00 -2.82 9.40
N LYS A 111 12.00 -3.45 10.04
CA LYS A 111 12.23 -4.56 10.97
C LYS A 111 12.94 -5.72 10.27
N VAL A 112 12.48 -6.10 9.07
CA VAL A 112 13.07 -7.16 8.27
C VAL A 112 14.52 -6.87 7.91
N VAL A 113 14.88 -5.64 7.56
CA VAL A 113 16.28 -5.28 7.22
C VAL A 113 17.18 -5.28 8.46
N ALA A 114 16.70 -4.73 9.59
CA ALA A 114 17.51 -4.58 10.79
C ALA A 114 17.67 -5.86 11.63
N SER A 115 16.84 -6.88 11.39
CA SER A 115 16.79 -8.08 12.21
C SER A 115 17.70 -9.21 11.71
N GLU A 116 18.02 -10.14 12.60
CA GLU A 116 18.50 -11.49 12.22
C GLU A 116 17.40 -12.30 11.51
N THR A 117 17.80 -13.37 10.82
CA THR A 117 16.90 -14.18 9.98
C THR A 117 15.70 -14.72 10.76
N ALA A 118 15.89 -15.29 11.95
CA ALA A 118 14.79 -15.83 12.76
C ALA A 118 13.77 -14.75 13.16
N SER A 119 14.25 -13.55 13.52
CA SER A 119 13.40 -12.41 13.86
C SER A 119 12.65 -11.86 12.63
N ALA A 120 13.30 -11.84 11.46
CA ALA A 120 12.64 -11.44 10.21
C ALA A 120 11.54 -12.43 9.79
N LEU A 121 11.77 -13.74 9.97
CA LEU A 121 10.75 -14.77 9.70
C LEU A 121 9.56 -14.66 10.66
N ARG A 122 9.79 -14.38 11.95
CA ARG A 122 8.69 -14.11 12.90
C ARG A 122 7.85 -12.89 12.51
N ALA A 123 8.49 -11.82 12.03
CA ALA A 123 7.77 -10.64 11.56
C ALA A 123 6.94 -10.95 10.30
N LEU A 124 7.48 -11.77 9.38
CA LEU A 124 6.76 -12.24 8.20
C LEU A 124 5.56 -13.12 8.58
N GLU A 125 5.74 -14.06 9.51
CA GLU A 125 4.69 -14.92 10.07
C GLU A 125 3.52 -14.09 10.62
N GLN A 126 3.80 -13.09 11.45
CA GLN A 126 2.77 -12.22 12.03
C GLN A 126 1.96 -11.51 10.94
N VAL A 127 2.63 -10.98 9.91
CA VAL A 127 1.94 -10.31 8.80
C VAL A 127 1.18 -11.29 7.92
N ALA A 128 1.72 -12.48 7.65
CA ALA A 128 1.04 -13.53 6.90
C ALA A 128 -0.24 -14.00 7.62
N ALA A 129 -0.18 -14.19 8.94
CA ALA A 129 -1.35 -14.48 9.77
C ALA A 129 -2.38 -13.33 9.71
N GLY A 130 -1.95 -12.08 9.75
CA GLY A 130 -2.83 -10.92 9.58
C GLY A 130 -3.52 -10.87 8.21
N ILE A 131 -2.80 -11.23 7.14
CA ILE A 131 -3.38 -11.37 5.79
C ILE A 131 -4.43 -12.49 5.77
N CYS A 132 -4.15 -13.65 6.38
CA CYS A 132 -5.12 -14.73 6.49
C CYS A 132 -6.37 -14.31 7.27
N GLY A 133 -6.18 -13.60 8.39
CA GLY A 133 -7.26 -13.03 9.19
C GLY A 133 -8.12 -12.06 8.39
N PHE A 134 -7.50 -11.20 7.58
CA PHE A 134 -8.22 -10.31 6.67
C PHE A 134 -9.11 -11.09 5.71
N TRP A 135 -8.56 -12.10 5.01
CA TRP A 135 -9.30 -12.87 4.01
C TRP A 135 -10.44 -13.68 4.63
N SER A 136 -10.23 -14.25 5.81
CA SER A 136 -11.29 -14.90 6.59
C SER A 136 -12.39 -13.91 6.96
N GLY A 137 -12.02 -12.72 7.44
CA GLY A 137 -12.94 -11.67 7.88
C GLY A 137 -13.79 -11.06 6.76
N VAL A 138 -13.37 -11.16 5.50
CA VAL A 138 -14.11 -10.65 4.34
C VAL A 138 -14.76 -11.74 3.48
N ALA A 139 -14.57 -13.02 3.79
CA ALA A 139 -15.00 -14.15 2.95
C ALA A 139 -16.51 -14.17 2.63
N GLN A 140 -17.35 -13.72 3.56
CA GLN A 140 -18.82 -13.71 3.41
C GLN A 140 -19.37 -12.40 2.84
N ARG A 141 -18.50 -11.49 2.43
CA ARG A 141 -18.95 -10.20 1.88
C ARG A 141 -19.33 -10.35 0.41
N PRO A 142 -20.46 -9.77 -0.02
CA PRO A 142 -20.88 -9.84 -1.42
C PRO A 142 -20.06 -8.91 -2.32
N GLU A 143 -19.41 -7.89 -1.76
CA GLU A 143 -18.62 -6.95 -2.56
C GLU A 143 -17.23 -7.50 -2.86
N ARG A 144 -16.70 -7.15 -4.05
CA ARG A 144 -15.30 -7.41 -4.38
C ARG A 144 -14.39 -6.55 -3.49
N ILE A 145 -13.61 -7.21 -2.65
CA ILE A 145 -12.69 -6.56 -1.70
C ILE A 145 -11.28 -7.10 -1.89
N GLY A 146 -10.29 -6.24 -1.77
CA GLY A 146 -8.88 -6.59 -1.88
C GLY A 146 -8.00 -5.93 -0.84
N LEU A 147 -6.73 -6.27 -0.89
CA LEU A 147 -5.65 -5.76 -0.06
C LEU A 147 -4.42 -5.61 -0.94
N HIS A 148 -3.66 -4.53 -0.82
CA HIS A 148 -2.37 -4.41 -1.51
C HIS A 148 -1.24 -4.79 -0.56
N ALA A 149 -0.95 -6.09 -0.46
CA ALA A 149 -0.03 -6.64 0.54
C ALA A 149 1.48 -6.48 0.19
N SER A 150 1.91 -5.27 -0.19
CA SER A 150 3.34 -4.97 -0.31
C SER A 150 3.99 -4.91 1.09
N ILE A 151 5.25 -5.33 1.20
CA ILE A 151 6.04 -5.22 2.45
C ILE A 151 6.07 -3.78 3.02
N HIS A 152 5.96 -2.76 2.15
CA HIS A 152 5.96 -1.34 2.56
C HIS A 152 4.63 -0.86 3.16
N ASN A 153 3.58 -1.67 3.01
CA ASN A 153 2.23 -1.34 3.45
C ASN A 153 1.91 -1.93 4.83
N PHE A 154 2.87 -2.60 5.47
CA PHE A 154 2.72 -3.18 6.79
C PHE A 154 3.71 -2.62 7.80
N ALA A 155 3.25 -2.57 9.04
CA ALA A 155 4.03 -2.38 10.23
C ALA A 155 3.58 -3.37 11.32
N LEU A 156 4.42 -3.55 12.32
CA LEU A 156 4.12 -4.31 13.53
C LEU A 156 4.28 -3.35 14.71
N ASP A 157 3.17 -3.04 15.39
CA ASP A 157 3.20 -2.11 16.52
C ASP A 157 3.90 -2.74 17.75
N GLY A 158 4.07 -1.93 18.81
CA GLY A 158 4.70 -2.40 20.06
C GLY A 158 4.00 -3.57 20.76
N ALA A 159 2.75 -3.87 20.39
CA ALA A 159 2.00 -5.03 20.87
C ALA A 159 2.07 -6.23 19.90
N GLY A 160 2.83 -6.12 18.81
CA GLY A 160 2.96 -7.16 17.78
C GLY A 160 1.74 -7.26 16.85
N ARG A 161 0.85 -6.27 16.83
CA ARG A 161 -0.32 -6.28 15.95
C ARG A 161 0.04 -5.81 14.56
N VAL A 162 -0.60 -6.41 13.56
CA VAL A 162 -0.41 -6.05 12.15
C VAL A 162 -1.12 -4.74 11.84
N VAL A 163 -0.34 -3.71 11.51
CA VAL A 163 -0.81 -2.40 11.09
C VAL A 163 -0.72 -2.30 9.57
N PHE A 164 -1.83 -1.96 8.91
CA PHE A 164 -1.91 -1.77 7.46
C PHE A 164 -1.99 -0.29 7.09
N LEU A 165 -1.19 0.12 6.11
CA LEU A 165 -0.91 1.53 5.81
C LEU A 165 -1.50 2.02 4.49
N ASP A 166 -1.79 1.12 3.55
CA ASP A 166 -2.19 1.47 2.19
C ASP A 166 -3.69 1.40 1.97
N THR A 167 -4.35 2.55 2.13
CA THR A 167 -5.82 2.62 2.07
C THR A 167 -6.32 3.19 0.74
N PHE A 168 -5.43 3.43 -0.23
CA PHE A 168 -5.78 4.10 -1.49
C PHE A 168 -5.11 3.48 -2.74
N PRO A 169 -5.87 3.25 -3.83
CA PRO A 169 -7.32 3.44 -3.93
C PRO A 169 -8.05 2.44 -3.01
N PRO A 170 -9.25 2.77 -2.52
CA PRO A 170 -10.00 1.86 -1.66
C PRO A 170 -10.39 0.62 -2.47
N LEU A 171 -9.86 -0.54 -2.09
CA LEU A 171 -10.01 -1.79 -2.83
C LEU A 171 -11.35 -2.48 -2.49
N ILE A 172 -12.47 -1.76 -2.59
CA ILE A 172 -13.81 -2.27 -2.25
C ILE A 172 -14.87 -1.82 -3.25
N GLY A 173 -15.71 -2.76 -3.69
CA GLY A 173 -16.92 -2.46 -4.46
C GLY A 173 -16.65 -1.91 -5.87
N TYR A 174 -15.45 -2.20 -6.41
CA TYR A 174 -15.08 -1.92 -7.80
C TYR A 174 -14.95 -3.22 -8.58
N SER A 175 -15.58 -3.25 -9.75
CA SER A 175 -15.26 -4.24 -10.77
C SER A 175 -13.78 -4.13 -11.18
N ARG A 176 -13.30 -5.17 -11.87
CA ARG A 176 -11.92 -5.18 -12.41
C ARG A 176 -11.67 -4.02 -13.36
N GLU A 177 -12.69 -3.62 -14.13
CA GLU A 177 -12.57 -2.54 -15.10
C GLU A 177 -12.56 -1.17 -14.42
N GLU A 178 -13.48 -0.94 -13.47
CA GLU A 178 -13.51 0.32 -12.72
C GLU A 178 -12.22 0.54 -11.94
N MET A 179 -11.68 -0.50 -11.30
CA MET A 179 -10.39 -0.41 -10.62
C MET A 179 -9.26 -0.09 -11.60
N GLY A 180 -9.20 -0.74 -12.76
CA GLY A 180 -8.22 -0.42 -13.81
C GLY A 180 -8.28 1.06 -14.24
N ARG A 181 -9.49 1.59 -14.48
CA ARG A 181 -9.69 3.01 -14.80
C ARG A 181 -9.23 3.92 -13.66
N LEU A 182 -9.52 3.55 -12.42
CA LEU A 182 -9.12 4.30 -11.22
C LEU A 182 -7.60 4.36 -11.06
N LEU A 183 -6.90 3.24 -11.25
CA LEU A 183 -5.44 3.19 -11.21
C LEU A 183 -4.84 4.08 -12.29
N LEU A 184 -5.35 4.03 -13.53
CA LEU A 184 -4.87 4.90 -14.61
C LEU A 184 -5.15 6.38 -14.33
N ARG A 185 -6.31 6.70 -13.73
CA ARG A 185 -6.71 8.06 -13.36
C ARG A 185 -5.76 8.69 -12.36
N PHE A 186 -5.29 7.91 -11.38
CA PHE A 186 -4.40 8.39 -10.32
C PHE A 186 -2.92 8.10 -10.58
N SER A 187 -2.56 7.36 -11.62
CA SER A 187 -1.15 7.06 -11.91
C SER A 187 -0.37 8.31 -12.29
N GLU A 188 0.76 8.55 -11.62
CA GLU A 188 1.69 9.62 -11.96
C GLU A 188 2.51 9.27 -13.22
N SER A 189 2.70 7.97 -13.51
CA SER A 189 3.47 7.48 -14.66
C SER A 189 2.72 7.66 -15.98
N GLY A 190 3.23 8.55 -16.85
CA GLY A 190 2.74 8.70 -18.22
C GLY A 190 2.85 7.43 -19.05
N LEU A 191 3.87 6.61 -18.77
CA LEU A 191 4.06 5.31 -19.39
C LEU A 191 2.95 4.33 -19.00
N MET A 192 2.55 4.28 -17.72
CA MET A 192 1.42 3.42 -17.29
C MET A 192 0.09 3.85 -17.91
N ARG A 193 -0.10 5.17 -18.11
CA ARG A 193 -1.25 5.69 -18.84
C ARG A 193 -1.23 5.28 -20.32
N GLY A 194 -0.07 5.27 -20.95
CA GLY A 194 0.11 4.80 -22.34
C GLY A 194 -0.03 3.27 -22.49
N ILE A 195 0.58 2.49 -21.59
CA ILE A 195 0.50 1.02 -21.58
C ILE A 195 -0.92 0.56 -21.26
N GLY A 196 -1.62 1.23 -20.35
CA GLY A 196 -3.02 0.91 -20.02
C GLY A 196 -3.99 1.09 -21.19
N ALA A 197 -3.70 2.02 -22.10
CA ALA A 197 -4.49 2.23 -23.32
C ALA A 197 -4.22 1.16 -24.40
N LEU A 198 -3.03 0.56 -24.42
CA LEU A 198 -2.61 -0.39 -25.45
C LEU A 198 -2.69 -1.87 -25.01
N LEU A 199 -2.58 -2.16 -23.70
CA LEU A 199 -2.50 -3.51 -23.14
C LEU A 199 -3.28 -3.64 -21.81
N PRO A 200 -4.63 -3.61 -21.85
CA PRO A 200 -5.46 -3.73 -20.64
C PRO A 200 -5.22 -5.03 -19.85
N GLY A 201 -4.72 -6.09 -20.50
CA GLY A 201 -4.31 -7.33 -19.85
C GLY A 201 -3.20 -7.16 -18.80
N ARG A 202 -2.24 -6.24 -19.03
CA ARG A 202 -1.14 -6.02 -18.07
C ARG A 202 -1.58 -5.30 -16.81
N VAL A 203 -2.54 -4.38 -16.91
CA VAL A 203 -3.14 -3.74 -15.72
C VAL A 203 -3.89 -4.79 -14.87
N ARG A 204 -4.52 -5.78 -15.53
CA ARG A 204 -5.17 -6.91 -14.84
C ARG A 204 -4.15 -7.77 -14.06
N GLU A 205 -3.05 -8.16 -14.69
CA GLU A 205 -2.01 -8.95 -14.02
C GLU A 205 -1.42 -8.27 -12.77
N ILE A 206 -1.34 -6.93 -12.76
CA ILE A 206 -0.84 -6.16 -11.62
C ILE A 206 -1.82 -6.16 -10.45
N GLN A 207 -3.11 -5.99 -10.72
CA GLN A 207 -4.14 -5.89 -9.68
C GLN A 207 -4.57 -7.26 -9.15
N ASP A 208 -4.47 -8.32 -9.95
CA ASP A 208 -5.01 -9.64 -9.60
C ASP A 208 -4.48 -10.20 -8.27
N PRO A 209 -3.17 -10.06 -7.94
CA PRO A 209 -2.66 -10.46 -6.64
C PRO A 209 -3.30 -9.74 -5.45
N TRP A 210 -3.87 -8.54 -5.64
CA TRP A 210 -4.50 -7.79 -4.57
C TRP A 210 -5.84 -8.40 -4.13
N TYR A 211 -6.41 -9.27 -4.97
CA TYR A 211 -7.75 -9.84 -4.77
C TYR A 211 -7.72 -11.36 -4.51
N SER A 212 -6.59 -11.90 -4.07
CA SER A 212 -6.52 -13.27 -3.56
C SER A 212 -5.61 -13.39 -2.34
N LEU A 213 -5.84 -14.43 -1.54
CA LEU A 213 -5.02 -14.76 -0.38
C LEU A 213 -3.59 -15.11 -0.81
N ALA A 214 -3.44 -16.09 -1.70
CA ALA A 214 -2.16 -16.51 -2.24
C ALA A 214 -1.38 -15.36 -2.91
N GLY A 215 -2.08 -14.51 -3.68
CA GLY A 215 -1.47 -13.36 -4.34
C GLY A 215 -0.85 -12.37 -3.36
N ASN A 216 -1.57 -12.08 -2.28
CA ASN A 216 -1.14 -11.19 -1.20
C ASN A 216 0.01 -11.76 -0.38
N LEU A 217 -0.07 -13.03 0.00
CA LEU A 217 1.04 -13.71 0.69
C LEU A 217 2.30 -13.70 -0.18
N GLY A 218 2.17 -13.99 -1.48
CA GLY A 218 3.31 -13.93 -2.39
C GLY A 218 3.91 -12.52 -2.49
N LEU A 219 3.09 -11.44 -2.49
CA LEU A 219 3.60 -10.07 -2.56
C LEU A 219 4.48 -9.71 -1.36
N VAL A 220 4.05 -10.06 -0.15
CA VAL A 220 4.83 -9.76 1.06
C VAL A 220 6.09 -10.62 1.13
N ILE A 221 5.99 -11.91 0.78
CA ILE A 221 7.12 -12.86 0.76
C ILE A 221 8.19 -12.42 -0.24
N GLU A 222 7.79 -12.06 -1.46
CA GLU A 222 8.70 -11.52 -2.48
C GLU A 222 9.35 -10.21 -2.03
N GLY A 223 8.60 -9.34 -1.36
CA GLY A 223 9.14 -8.12 -0.76
C GLY A 223 10.21 -8.41 0.29
N VAL A 224 9.98 -9.39 1.17
CA VAL A 224 10.95 -9.81 2.20
C VAL A 224 12.19 -10.43 1.56
N MET A 225 12.03 -11.32 0.56
CA MET A 225 13.16 -11.87 -0.20
C MET A 225 13.98 -10.79 -0.91
N GLY A 226 13.33 -9.75 -1.44
CA GLY A 226 14.00 -8.62 -2.07
C GLY A 226 14.85 -7.79 -1.09
N HIS A 227 14.40 -7.67 0.15
CA HIS A 227 15.14 -7.00 1.23
C HIS A 227 16.23 -7.87 1.87
N ARG A 228 16.10 -9.21 1.77
CA ARG A 228 17.02 -10.18 2.37
C ARG A 228 17.44 -11.26 1.37
N PRO A 229 18.14 -10.90 0.28
CA PRO A 229 18.54 -11.88 -0.75
C PRO A 229 19.40 -13.02 -0.18
N GLN A 230 20.17 -12.75 0.88
CA GLN A 230 20.99 -13.75 1.58
C GLN A 230 20.18 -14.83 2.30
N ASP A 231 18.94 -14.55 2.69
CA ASP A 231 18.07 -15.47 3.44
C ASP A 231 17.02 -16.14 2.56
N ARG A 232 17.14 -16.05 1.24
CA ARG A 232 16.12 -16.51 0.30
C ARG A 232 15.71 -17.97 0.54
N ALA A 233 16.66 -18.86 0.77
CA ALA A 233 16.37 -20.27 1.03
C ALA A 233 15.56 -20.48 2.32
N ALA A 234 15.91 -19.76 3.39
CA ALA A 234 15.18 -19.83 4.66
C ALA A 234 13.76 -19.26 4.53
N ILE A 235 13.58 -18.18 3.77
CA ILE A 235 12.27 -17.57 3.52
C ILE A 235 11.38 -18.49 2.67
N LEU A 236 11.93 -19.15 1.65
CA LEU A 236 11.18 -20.11 0.83
C LEU A 236 10.79 -21.35 1.65
N GLY A 237 11.72 -21.91 2.43
CA GLY A 237 11.43 -23.03 3.33
C GLY A 237 10.33 -22.69 4.35
N TRP A 238 10.40 -21.48 4.94
CA TRP A 238 9.32 -20.98 5.78
C TRP A 238 7.99 -20.87 5.02
N ALA A 239 7.99 -20.35 3.80
CA ALA A 239 6.78 -20.19 3.01
C ALA A 239 6.11 -21.53 2.68
N GLU A 240 6.90 -22.57 2.39
CA GLU A 240 6.41 -23.93 2.17
C GLU A 240 5.76 -24.53 3.42
N THR A 241 6.40 -24.38 4.59
CA THR A 241 5.86 -24.81 5.88
C THR A 241 4.57 -24.07 6.19
N PHE A 242 4.59 -22.73 6.14
CA PHE A 242 3.41 -21.90 6.39
C PHE A 242 2.24 -22.27 5.48
N ALA A 243 2.50 -22.44 4.17
CA ALA A 243 1.47 -22.80 3.21
C ALA A 243 0.85 -24.18 3.49
N THR A 244 1.65 -25.13 3.96
CA THR A 244 1.20 -26.48 4.32
C THR A 244 0.35 -26.49 5.59
N GLU A 245 0.72 -25.67 6.58
CA GLU A 245 0.09 -25.67 7.90
C GLU A 245 -1.14 -24.76 7.99
N SER A 246 -1.14 -23.65 7.24
CA SER A 246 -2.10 -22.56 7.44
C SER A 246 -3.09 -22.32 6.29
N LEU A 247 -2.85 -22.91 5.11
CA LEU A 247 -3.68 -22.65 3.92
C LEU A 247 -4.49 -23.86 3.49
N SER A 248 -5.58 -23.59 2.78
CA SER A 248 -6.32 -24.64 2.07
C SER A 248 -5.47 -25.20 0.92
N PRO A 249 -5.66 -26.46 0.49
CA PRO A 249 -4.92 -27.03 -0.64
C PRO A 249 -4.90 -26.17 -1.92
N PRO A 250 -6.01 -25.54 -2.38
CA PRO A 250 -5.94 -24.67 -3.55
C PRO A 250 -5.13 -23.38 -3.31
N ASP A 251 -5.22 -22.78 -2.13
CA ASP A 251 -4.44 -21.57 -1.80
C ASP A 251 -2.95 -21.89 -1.64
N GLN A 252 -2.62 -23.03 -1.04
CA GLN A 252 -1.26 -23.55 -0.94
C GLN A 252 -0.66 -23.71 -2.34
N ALA A 253 -1.35 -24.44 -3.24
CA ALA A 253 -0.87 -24.65 -4.60
C ALA A 253 -0.68 -23.34 -5.36
N ALA A 254 -1.63 -22.40 -5.24
CA ALA A 254 -1.56 -21.09 -5.88
C ALA A 254 -0.40 -20.23 -5.35
N LEU A 255 -0.13 -20.27 -4.03
CA LEU A 255 0.99 -19.54 -3.43
C LEU A 255 2.33 -20.10 -3.93
N LEU A 256 2.50 -21.42 -3.87
CA LEU A 256 3.75 -22.07 -4.25
C LEU A 256 4.05 -21.91 -5.75
N ASP A 257 3.04 -22.06 -6.62
CA ASP A 257 3.18 -21.78 -8.06
C ASP A 257 3.53 -20.31 -8.31
N GLY A 258 2.91 -19.39 -7.58
CA GLY A 258 3.21 -17.96 -7.65
C GLY A 258 4.65 -17.63 -7.26
N LEU A 259 5.18 -18.26 -6.19
CA LEU A 259 6.56 -18.05 -5.74
C LEU A 259 7.61 -18.68 -6.67
N ALA A 260 7.24 -19.76 -7.38
CA ALA A 260 8.09 -20.41 -8.37
C ALA A 260 8.24 -19.58 -9.67
N ARG A 261 7.29 -18.68 -9.96
CA ARG A 261 7.28 -17.88 -11.18
C ARG A 261 7.73 -16.43 -10.90
N PRO A 262 8.75 -15.91 -11.63
CA PRO A 262 9.11 -14.52 -11.49
C PRO A 262 7.97 -13.62 -11.99
N ARG A 263 7.41 -12.78 -11.11
CA ARG A 263 6.41 -11.79 -11.54
C ARG A 263 7.02 -10.74 -12.47
N PRO A 264 6.28 -10.26 -13.48
CA PRO A 264 6.71 -9.13 -14.28
C PRO A 264 6.92 -7.91 -13.38
N ARG A 265 8.18 -7.55 -13.14
CA ARG A 265 8.53 -6.30 -12.47
C ARG A 265 8.28 -5.17 -13.46
N ILE A 266 7.36 -4.26 -13.13
CA ILE A 266 7.40 -2.94 -13.75
C ILE A 266 8.63 -2.26 -13.16
N ALA A 267 9.73 -2.28 -13.90
CA ALA A 267 10.92 -1.52 -13.52
C ALA A 267 10.48 -0.05 -13.37
N ALA A 268 10.56 0.47 -12.14
CA ALA A 268 10.82 1.89 -12.01
C ALA A 268 12.16 2.11 -12.72
N ASP A 269 12.13 2.96 -13.74
CA ASP A 269 13.23 3.32 -14.64
C ASP A 269 14.62 3.11 -14.01
N HIS A 270 15.46 2.32 -14.68
CA HIS A 270 16.81 2.00 -14.21
C HIS A 270 17.69 3.25 -14.21
N GLY A 271 17.72 3.95 -13.06
CA GLY A 271 18.48 5.19 -12.98
C GLY A 271 18.61 5.83 -11.61
N VAL A 272 18.68 5.10 -10.49
CA VAL A 272 19.21 5.68 -9.24
C VAL A 272 20.09 4.68 -8.51
N ARG A 273 21.39 4.96 -8.56
CA ARG A 273 22.41 4.39 -7.68
C ARG A 273 22.05 4.68 -6.22
N ARG A 274 22.16 3.64 -5.39
CA ARG A 274 22.62 3.65 -3.99
C ARG A 274 23.10 5.03 -3.53
N PHE A 275 22.40 5.69 -2.59
CA PHE A 275 22.93 6.51 -1.48
C PHE A 275 21.78 7.29 -0.82
N GLY A 276 21.70 7.23 0.52
CA GLY A 276 20.86 8.10 1.34
C GLY A 276 19.85 7.35 2.20
N ALA A 277 20.13 7.24 3.50
CA ALA A 277 19.15 6.91 4.52
C ALA A 277 18.15 8.09 4.64
N GLY A 278 17.25 8.21 3.67
CA GLY A 278 16.10 9.12 3.75
C GLY A 278 15.00 8.46 4.60
N LEU A 279 14.53 9.17 5.62
CA LEU A 279 13.33 8.82 6.38
C LEU A 279 12.19 8.50 5.40
N ARG A 280 11.67 7.27 5.46
CA ARG A 280 10.60 6.83 4.56
C ARG A 280 9.31 7.56 4.96
N PRO A 281 8.47 8.03 4.03
CA PRO A 281 7.32 8.86 4.41
C PRO A 281 6.27 8.16 5.29
N ASN A 282 6.19 6.82 5.23
CA ASN A 282 5.35 6.02 6.13
C ASN A 282 5.92 5.91 7.57
N ALA A 283 7.15 6.40 7.80
CA ALA A 283 8.06 6.14 8.92
C ALA A 283 8.48 7.40 9.69
#